data_AF-A0A8T7EWC0-F1
#
_entry.id   AF-A0A8T7EWC0-F1
#
_cell.length_a   1.000
_cell.length_b   1.000
_cell.length_c   1.000
_cell.angle_alpha   90.00
_cell.angle_beta   90.00
_cell.angle_gamma   90.00
#
_symmetry.space_group_name_H-M   'P 1'
#
loop_
_entity.id
_entity.type
_entity.pdbx_description
1 polymer ?
#
loop_
_entity_poly.entity_id
_entity_poly.type
_entity_poly.pdbx_seq_one_letter_code
_entity_poly.pdbx_strand_id
1 'polypeptide(L)'
;MLQGIERTAWATTPEVYAVRPERGAGQVVIAWARTAAASAVTVDGPDGKAYLMDLDGDLRVIRPDGEHALTGATCDERDGCAVGGPPLIVLLPPGDVTLTAGGRVLAWQSGIPESSLTVAQP
;
A
#
# COMPACT_ATOMS: atom_id res chain seq x y z
N MET A 1 8.98 16.52 -7.26
CA MET A 1 7.52 16.49 -7.52
C MET A 1 7.28 15.47 -8.63
N LEU A 2 6.58 14.36 -8.35
CA LEU A 2 6.17 13.41 -9.37
C LEU A 2 5.12 14.09 -10.25
N GLN A 3 5.37 14.21 -11.56
CA GLN A 3 4.43 14.92 -12.43
C GLN A 3 3.10 14.17 -12.56
N GLY A 4 1.99 14.90 -12.40
CA GLY A 4 0.65 14.37 -12.54
C GLY A 4 0.03 13.73 -11.29
N ILE A 5 0.72 13.71 -10.15
CA ILE A 5 0.07 13.37 -8.87
C ILE A 5 -0.63 14.62 -8.33
N GLU A 6 -1.94 14.51 -8.11
CA GLU A 6 -2.78 15.62 -7.65
C GLU A 6 -2.93 15.62 -6.13
N ARG A 7 -3.11 14.42 -5.56
CA ARG A 7 -3.21 14.21 -4.11
C ARG A 7 -2.46 12.94 -3.72
N THR A 8 -1.98 12.92 -2.50
CA THR A 8 -1.40 11.73 -1.90
C THR A 8 -1.93 11.59 -0.49
N ALA A 9 -2.31 10.38 -0.13
CA ALA A 9 -2.60 10.00 1.24
C ALA A 9 -1.72 8.82 1.65
N TRP A 10 -1.58 8.60 2.95
CA TRP A 10 -0.87 7.46 3.51
C TRP A 10 -1.65 6.86 4.67
N ALA A 11 -1.39 5.60 4.96
CA ALA A 11 -1.99 4.88 6.09
C ALA A 11 -0.96 3.88 6.62
N THR A 12 -0.97 3.61 7.93
CA THR A 12 0.01 2.69 8.52
C THR A 12 -0.49 1.99 9.76
N THR A 13 0.02 0.78 9.98
CA THR A 13 0.07 0.04 11.24
C THR A 13 1.55 -0.23 11.58
N PRO A 14 1.86 -0.89 12.71
CA PRO A 14 3.23 -1.38 12.94
C PRO A 14 3.73 -2.33 11.84
N GLU A 15 2.83 -3.10 11.21
CA GLU A 15 3.15 -4.16 10.25
C GLU A 15 2.97 -3.76 8.79
N VAL A 16 2.14 -2.75 8.49
CA VAL A 16 1.81 -2.35 7.12
C VAL A 16 2.01 -0.85 6.92
N TYR A 17 2.54 -0.48 5.77
CA TYR A 17 2.51 0.88 5.28
C TYR A 17 1.83 0.91 3.91
N ALA A 18 1.03 1.94 3.67
CA ALA A 18 0.42 2.16 2.37
C ALA A 18 0.42 3.64 1.99
N VAL A 19 0.50 3.88 0.69
CA VAL A 19 0.38 5.19 0.05
C VAL A 19 -0.65 5.11 -1.06
N ARG A 20 -1.44 6.17 -1.18
CA ARG A 20 -2.47 6.32 -2.20
C ARG A 20 -2.26 7.60 -3.00
N PRO A 21 -1.42 7.58 -4.04
CA PRO A 21 -1.39 8.66 -5.02
C PRO A 21 -2.63 8.65 -5.91
N GLU A 22 -3.21 9.84 -6.10
CA GLU A 22 -4.31 10.10 -7.02
C GLU A 22 -3.78 10.90 -8.22
N ARG A 23 -4.16 10.48 -9.43
CA ARG A 23 -3.70 11.05 -10.71
C ARG A 23 -4.84 11.11 -11.71
N GLY A 24 -5.25 12.31 -12.13
CA GLY A 24 -6.32 12.49 -13.09
C GLY A 24 -7.57 11.72 -12.69
N ALA A 25 -8.06 10.87 -13.60
CA ALA A 25 -9.23 10.04 -13.37
C ALA A 25 -8.90 8.66 -12.74
N GLY A 26 -7.84 8.51 -11.95
CA GLY A 26 -7.49 7.24 -11.33
C GLY A 26 -6.66 7.38 -10.06
N GLN A 27 -6.46 6.26 -9.38
CA GLN A 27 -5.69 6.19 -8.16
C GLN A 27 -4.92 4.88 -8.07
N VAL A 28 -3.83 4.89 -7.32
CA VAL A 28 -3.02 3.69 -7.08
C VAL A 28 -2.92 3.50 -5.58
N VAL A 29 -3.12 2.28 -5.10
CA VAL A 29 -2.75 1.86 -3.75
C VAL A 29 -1.44 1.10 -3.85
N ILE A 30 -0.43 1.57 -3.12
CA ILE A 30 0.86 0.91 -2.98
C ILE A 30 0.98 0.54 -1.50
N ALA A 31 1.07 -0.75 -1.19
CA ALA A 31 1.14 -1.24 0.19
C ALA A 31 2.27 -2.26 0.37
N TRP A 32 2.95 -2.27 1.51
CA TRP A 32 4.02 -3.22 1.81
C TRP A 32 4.05 -3.57 3.29
N ALA A 33 4.62 -4.75 3.58
CA ALA A 33 4.92 -5.16 4.95
C ALA A 33 6.11 -4.35 5.48
N ARG A 34 6.00 -3.87 6.71
CA ARG A 34 7.05 -3.11 7.41
C ARG A 34 7.99 -3.99 8.22
N THR A 35 7.63 -5.24 8.50
CA THR A 35 8.39 -6.19 9.32
C THR A 35 8.81 -7.41 8.49
N ALA A 36 9.67 -8.26 9.04
CA ALA A 36 10.03 -9.54 8.43
C ALA A 36 8.85 -10.53 8.33
N ALA A 37 7.80 -10.31 9.12
CA ALA A 37 6.60 -11.13 9.10
C ALA A 37 5.71 -10.78 7.89
N ALA A 38 5.16 -11.82 7.26
CA ALA A 38 4.13 -11.62 6.25
C ALA A 38 2.90 -10.96 6.88
N SER A 39 2.24 -10.11 6.11
CA SER A 39 1.00 -9.41 6.48
C SER A 39 -0.03 -9.60 5.39
N ALA A 40 -1.24 -9.09 5.61
CA ALA A 40 -2.27 -9.08 4.59
C ALA A 40 -3.06 -7.78 4.63
N VAL A 41 -3.54 -7.37 3.46
CA VAL A 41 -4.42 -6.21 3.30
C VAL A 41 -5.61 -6.54 2.40
N THR A 42 -6.76 -5.96 2.68
CA THR A 42 -7.86 -5.88 1.72
C THR A 42 -7.91 -4.47 1.15
N VAL A 43 -7.99 -4.37 -0.18
CA VAL A 43 -8.15 -3.09 -0.88
C VAL A 43 -9.54 -3.06 -1.51
N ASP A 44 -10.45 -2.37 -0.84
CA ASP A 44 -11.81 -2.18 -1.31
C ASP A 44 -11.91 -0.86 -2.08
N GLY A 45 -12.32 -0.91 -3.34
CA GLY A 45 -12.41 0.26 -4.22
C GLY A 45 -13.82 0.49 -4.77
N PRO A 46 -14.01 1.55 -5.58
CA PRO A 46 -15.29 1.81 -6.24
C PRO A 46 -15.71 0.60 -7.10
N ASP A 47 -17.02 0.30 -7.13
CA ASP A 47 -17.60 -0.83 -7.86
C ASP A 47 -17.01 -0.95 -9.29
N GLY A 48 -16.37 -2.08 -9.57
CA GLY A 48 -15.78 -2.33 -10.89
C GLY A 48 -14.58 -3.28 -10.89
N LYS A 49 -13.74 -3.12 -11.93
CA LYS A 49 -12.48 -3.83 -12.13
C LYS A 49 -11.35 -3.00 -11.54
N ALA A 50 -10.47 -3.62 -10.78
CA ALA A 50 -9.16 -3.07 -10.46
C ALA A 50 -8.07 -3.84 -11.22
N TYR A 51 -6.88 -3.28 -11.30
CA TYR A 51 -5.73 -3.94 -11.89
C TYR A 51 -4.64 -4.11 -10.84
N LEU A 52 -4.15 -5.33 -10.70
CA LEU A 52 -2.96 -5.60 -9.93
C LEU A 52 -1.77 -5.59 -10.88
N MET A 53 -0.78 -4.75 -10.57
CA MET A 53 0.48 -4.63 -11.28
C MET A 53 1.56 -5.36 -10.49
N ASP A 54 2.34 -6.22 -11.13
CA ASP A 54 3.55 -6.76 -10.53
C ASP A 54 4.79 -5.88 -10.80
N LEU A 55 5.95 -6.32 -10.30
CA LEU A 55 7.19 -5.56 -10.41
C LEU A 55 7.77 -5.55 -11.83
N ASP A 56 7.34 -6.46 -12.70
CA ASP A 56 7.70 -6.50 -14.11
C ASP A 56 6.79 -5.58 -14.94
N GLY A 57 5.71 -5.10 -14.35
CA GLY A 57 4.74 -4.19 -14.95
C GLY A 57 3.55 -4.90 -15.58
N ASP A 58 3.41 -6.21 -15.41
CA ASP A 58 2.30 -6.97 -15.95
C ASP A 58 1.01 -6.68 -15.17
N LEU A 59 -0.08 -6.52 -15.92
CA LEU A 59 -1.38 -6.16 -15.38
C LEU A 59 -2.33 -7.35 -15.40
N ARG A 60 -2.91 -7.66 -14.24
CA ARG A 60 -4.04 -8.59 -14.12
C ARG A 60 -5.27 -7.92 -13.57
N VAL A 61 -6.42 -8.22 -14.19
CA VAL A 61 -7.72 -7.75 -13.67
C VAL A 61 -8.04 -8.51 -12.39
N ILE A 62 -8.42 -7.77 -11.35
CA ILE A 62 -8.90 -8.30 -10.07
C ILE A 62 -10.23 -7.65 -9.69
N ARG A 63 -10.89 -8.23 -8.68
CA ARG A 63 -11.94 -7.53 -7.93
C ARG A 63 -11.28 -6.83 -6.74
N PRO A 64 -11.60 -5.55 -6.48
CA PRO A 64 -11.10 -4.83 -5.32
C PRO A 64 -11.98 -5.14 -4.11
N ASP A 65 -12.02 -6.41 -3.69
CA ASP A 65 -12.74 -6.90 -2.51
C ASP A 65 -12.02 -8.10 -1.84
N GLY A 66 -10.81 -8.41 -2.31
CA GLY A 66 -10.03 -9.58 -1.91
C GLY A 66 -8.89 -9.24 -0.96
N GLU A 67 -8.56 -10.20 -0.09
CA GLU A 67 -7.36 -10.14 0.72
C GLU A 67 -6.11 -10.42 -0.14
N HIS A 68 -5.09 -9.60 0.03
CA HIS A 68 -3.80 -9.67 -0.64
C HIS A 68 -2.70 -9.89 0.38
N ALA A 69 -1.96 -10.99 0.23
CA ALA A 69 -0.78 -11.26 1.03
C ALA A 69 0.35 -10.28 0.67
N LEU A 70 1.00 -9.76 1.71
CA LEU A 70 2.21 -8.97 1.65
C LEU A 70 3.36 -9.82 2.17
N THR A 71 4.33 -10.11 1.30
CA THR A 71 5.56 -10.78 1.72
C THR A 71 6.32 -9.87 2.69
N GLY A 72 6.86 -10.47 3.75
CA GLY A 72 7.67 -9.75 4.74
C GLY A 72 8.89 -9.06 4.13
N ALA A 73 9.36 -8.04 4.82
CA ALA A 73 10.59 -7.32 4.51
C ALA A 73 11.83 -8.22 4.68
N THR A 74 12.88 -7.90 3.93
CA THR A 74 14.23 -8.35 4.31
C THR A 74 14.76 -7.34 5.31
N CYS A 75 15.14 -7.81 6.50
CA CYS A 75 15.60 -6.98 7.59
C CYS A 75 17.01 -7.40 8.03
N ASP A 76 17.77 -6.45 8.56
CA ASP A 76 19.07 -6.72 9.17
C ASP A 76 19.18 -6.09 10.56
N GLU A 77 20.20 -6.46 11.32
CA GLU A 77 20.37 -6.00 12.71
C GLU A 77 20.72 -4.51 12.84
N ARG A 78 21.23 -3.88 11.78
CA ARG A 78 21.74 -2.50 11.81
C ARG A 78 20.65 -1.49 11.45
N ASP A 79 19.94 -1.77 10.37
CA ASP A 79 18.97 -0.89 9.73
C ASP A 79 17.54 -1.43 9.83
N GLY A 80 17.35 -2.58 10.49
CA GLY A 80 16.07 -3.28 10.61
C GLY A 80 15.40 -3.47 9.25
N CYS A 81 14.10 -3.18 9.16
CA CYS A 81 13.31 -3.34 7.95
C CYS A 81 13.17 -2.02 7.14
N ALA A 82 14.25 -1.29 6.90
CA ALA A 82 14.20 0.08 6.34
C ALA A 82 13.47 0.22 4.99
N VAL A 83 13.56 -0.78 4.10
CA VAL A 83 12.96 -0.75 2.75
C VAL A 83 11.57 -1.41 2.72
N GLY A 84 11.20 -2.18 3.74
CA GLY A 84 9.98 -2.96 3.75
C GLY A 84 10.01 -4.16 2.78
N GLY A 85 8.90 -4.87 2.70
CA GLY A 85 8.69 -5.98 1.77
C GLY A 85 8.37 -5.52 0.34
N PRO A 86 8.33 -6.45 -0.64
CA PRO A 86 7.88 -6.17 -1.99
C PRO A 86 6.49 -5.52 -1.98
N PRO A 87 6.26 -4.44 -2.74
CA PRO A 87 4.99 -3.73 -2.72
C PRO A 87 3.90 -4.51 -3.48
N LEU A 88 2.70 -4.48 -2.92
CA LEU A 88 1.45 -4.64 -3.64
C LEU A 88 1.13 -3.33 -4.37
N ILE A 89 0.80 -3.40 -5.67
CA ILE A 89 0.42 -2.23 -6.47
C ILE A 89 -0.95 -2.46 -7.11
N VAL A 90 -1.97 -1.76 -6.63
CA VAL A 90 -3.35 -1.87 -7.13
C VAL A 90 -3.75 -0.56 -7.79
N LEU A 91 -4.17 -0.62 -9.05
CA LEU A 91 -4.67 0.50 -9.83
C LEU A 91 -6.20 0.46 -9.83
N LEU A 92 -6.83 1.57 -9.45
CA LEU A 92 -8.27 1.69 -9.29
C LEU A 92 -8.82 2.91 -10.06
N PRO A 93 -10.09 2.85 -10.49
CA PRO A 93 -10.82 4.04 -10.93
C PRO A 93 -10.93 5.09 -9.81
N PRO A 94 -11.32 6.34 -10.10
CA PRO A 94 -11.42 7.38 -9.08
C PRO A 94 -12.65 7.12 -8.20
N GLY A 95 -12.54 7.44 -6.91
CA GLY A 95 -13.60 7.25 -5.92
C GLY A 95 -13.05 6.83 -4.56
N ASP A 96 -13.93 6.42 -3.65
CA ASP A 96 -13.52 6.04 -2.30
C ASP A 96 -12.79 4.70 -2.29
N VAL A 97 -11.69 4.64 -1.54
CA VAL A 97 -10.90 3.43 -1.32
C VAL A 97 -10.79 3.18 0.17
N THR A 98 -11.18 1.98 0.59
CA THR A 98 -11.01 1.48 1.94
C THR A 98 -9.84 0.50 1.95
N LEU A 99 -8.92 0.70 2.90
CA LEU A 99 -7.80 -0.21 3.14
C LEU A 99 -8.01 -0.86 4.50
N THR A 100 -8.00 -2.19 4.54
CA THR A 100 -8.12 -2.96 5.78
C THR A 100 -6.84 -3.75 6.01
N ALA A 101 -6.31 -3.72 7.23
CA ALA A 101 -5.17 -4.55 7.65
C ALA A 101 -5.42 -5.07 9.07
N GLY A 102 -5.12 -6.34 9.34
CA GLY A 102 -5.33 -6.95 10.67
C GLY A 102 -6.77 -6.83 11.18
N GLY A 103 -7.76 -6.88 10.28
CA GLY A 103 -9.19 -6.75 10.62
C GLY A 103 -9.64 -5.32 10.96
N ARG A 104 -8.84 -4.30 10.67
CA ARG A 104 -9.16 -2.89 10.96
C ARG A 104 -9.07 -2.05 9.70
N VAL A 105 -10.08 -1.20 9.48
CA VAL A 105 -10.03 -0.16 8.45
C VAL A 105 -8.99 0.88 8.87
N LEU A 106 -8.06 1.18 7.97
CA LEU A 106 -7.01 2.17 8.19
C LEU A 106 -7.50 3.55 7.76
N ALA A 107 -7.14 4.56 8.55
CA ALA A 107 -7.44 5.95 8.23
C ALA A 107 -6.42 6.49 7.23
N TRP A 108 -6.90 7.02 6.11
CA TRP A 108 -6.07 7.77 5.18
C TRP A 108 -5.72 9.15 5.75
N GLN A 109 -4.43 9.42 5.83
CA GLN A 109 -3.84 10.65 6.36
C GLN A 109 -3.23 11.47 5.23
N SER A 110 -3.33 12.79 5.32
CA SER A 110 -2.70 13.72 4.38
C SER A 110 -1.38 14.26 4.94
N GLY A 111 -0.60 14.95 4.10
CA GLY A 111 0.66 15.57 4.51
C GLY A 111 1.84 14.60 4.56
N ILE A 112 2.90 15.01 5.27
CA ILE A 112 4.13 14.21 5.41
C ILE A 112 3.96 13.29 6.62
N PRO A 113 4.19 11.97 6.48
CA PRO A 113 4.19 11.06 7.63
C PRO A 113 5.25 11.47 8.65
N GLU A 114 4.92 11.40 9.95
CA GLU A 114 5.90 11.57 11.02
C GLU A 114 6.94 10.46 10.92
N SER A 115 8.10 10.80 10.33
CA SER A 115 9.23 9.91 10.04
C SER A 115 8.84 8.52 9.50
N SER A 116 8.79 8.41 8.17
CA SER A 116 8.70 7.12 7.46
C SER A 116 9.90 6.20 7.69
N LEU A 117 10.93 6.66 8.43
CA LEU A 117 12.14 5.92 8.78
C LEU A 117 12.05 5.28 10.17
N THR A 118 10.85 5.17 10.75
CA THR A 118 10.69 4.26 11.90
C THR A 118 10.83 2.84 11.38
N VAL A 119 12.09 2.40 11.36
CA VAL A 119 12.52 1.03 11.11
C VAL A 119 11.72 0.15 12.04
N ALA A 120 10.87 -0.71 11.47
CA ALA A 120 10.27 -1.75 12.29
C ALA A 120 11.41 -2.69 12.73
N GLN A 121 11.40 -3.06 14.00
CA GLN A 121 12.37 -4.00 14.53
C GLN A 121 12.12 -5.38 13.89
N PRO A 122 13.17 -6.19 13.70
CA PRO A 122 13.08 -7.53 13.10
C PRO A 122 12.09 -8.44 13.85
#